data_AF-A0A970H0K7-F1
#
_entry.id   AF-A0A970H0K7-F1
#
_cell.length_a   1.000
_cell.length_b   1.000
_cell.length_c   1.000
_cell.angle_alpha   90.00
_cell.angle_beta   90.00
_cell.angle_gamma   90.00
#
_symmetry.space_group_name_H-M   'P 1'
#
loop_
_entity.id
_entity.type
_entity.pdbx_description
1 polymer ?
#
loop_
_entity_poly.entity_id
_entity_poly.type
_entity_poly.pdbx_seq_one_letter_code
_entity_poly.pdbx_strand_id
1 'polypeptide(L)'
;GRGLAYGLPYAPGQPGAPNGIYGNNLSNSRRGGGAIRIAADNVVLAGALHADGGFQSIYGASSGGGIWVTCNHIEFGLAARLCAVGADIIDFSSGGGGGRISIGIGLSDAEIAALAAGEVPTHLIYGPLTQVAVQIRGGQASGNFASSGTATLVQAPAADRLLEVKGNPVQAGEPAVGYATHALDWNQTITAAVPTPGLDPASSGRMRYTCAGYTLADTNGVFASGTANTVEVTATNNLVLTWLWDNPEFRFRTAAGANGRLRIGSETNTLFEQWMPAGITNDFTVEALPDPGFRFLCWEGDVVPGATFNRQVTVPTHPQPRTLTARFVPAAPALADKVFTGVDNGFWESDANWTPAGVPTIGDAVHITNKTVHVDTVAEAGRLVLSGGALIVAGTKNKVAEQTPRYPARTEPVGLFVVEDLRLGGNASIGGVGQACESYLTVGGDLTLTGSKALAIYAGPSADRLYPFKAGGARVTVAGTTTIDPGCWVYPDCDTFTGHPVVFDLQDLAIAATGGFDATQRGWGYMNFGPRIPPAPNYHERIIPNFWVTPAPGWGMDYSIGAGHGGRGGSYSTLRGRGLAYGLPYAPGQPGAPNGIYGNNLSNSRRG
;
A
#
# COMPACT_ATOMS: atom_id res chain seq x y z
N GLY A 1 40.58 -8.30 7.50
CA GLY A 1 40.49 -7.74 8.88
C GLY A 1 39.06 -7.38 9.17
N ARG A 2 38.66 -7.12 10.42
CA ARG A 2 37.30 -6.60 10.71
C ARG A 2 37.44 -5.17 11.20
N GLY A 3 36.67 -4.23 10.63
CA GLY A 3 36.61 -2.88 11.16
C GLY A 3 36.08 -2.90 12.60
N LEU A 4 36.79 -2.26 13.53
CA LEU A 4 36.34 -2.09 14.91
C LEU A 4 35.44 -0.85 15.01
N ALA A 5 34.49 -0.88 15.93
CA ALA A 5 33.82 0.34 16.36
C ALA A 5 34.82 1.25 17.08
N TYR A 6 34.72 2.57 16.89
CA TYR A 6 35.66 3.58 17.40
C TYR A 6 34.90 4.76 18.04
N GLY A 7 35.58 5.63 18.79
CA GLY A 7 34.95 6.76 19.50
C GLY A 7 34.28 6.40 20.84
N LEU A 8 33.57 7.37 21.43
CA LEU A 8 32.95 7.26 22.76
C LEU A 8 31.48 6.82 22.66
N PRO A 9 31.02 5.81 23.43
CA PRO A 9 29.64 5.30 23.39
C PRO A 9 28.59 6.29 23.89
N TYR A 10 28.95 7.20 24.79
CA TYR A 10 28.04 8.14 25.46
C TYR A 10 28.18 9.59 24.97
N ALA A 11 29.17 9.86 24.11
CA ALA A 11 29.38 11.14 23.45
C ALA A 11 30.02 10.96 22.07
N PRO A 12 29.32 10.32 21.11
CA PRO A 12 29.90 9.99 19.82
C PRO A 12 30.05 11.22 18.93
N GLY A 13 31.19 11.91 19.06
CA GLY A 13 31.52 13.10 18.28
C GLY A 13 32.40 12.85 17.03
N GLN A 14 32.83 11.61 16.79
CA GLN A 14 33.80 11.31 15.74
C GLN A 14 33.13 10.82 14.44
N PRO A 15 33.50 11.37 13.26
CA PRO A 15 33.03 10.88 11.97
C PRO A 15 33.68 9.55 11.61
N GLY A 16 33.05 8.82 10.69
CA GLY A 16 33.46 7.53 10.14
C GLY A 16 34.78 7.59 9.39
N ALA A 17 35.55 6.53 9.51
CA ALA A 17 36.76 6.33 8.72
C ALA A 17 36.40 6.06 7.24
N PRO A 18 37.15 6.65 6.30
CA PRO A 18 37.05 6.28 4.89
C PRO A 18 37.51 4.84 4.70
N ASN A 19 37.28 4.32 3.50
CA ASN A 19 37.79 3.03 3.11
C ASN A 19 39.29 3.01 2.78
N GLY A 20 39.84 1.80 2.60
CA GLY A 20 41.21 1.61 2.16
C GLY A 20 41.41 1.94 0.68
N ILE A 21 42.55 2.52 0.32
CA ILE A 21 42.92 2.83 -1.07
C ILE A 21 44.07 1.91 -1.50
N TYR A 22 43.93 1.28 -2.67
CA TYR A 22 44.99 0.51 -3.31
C TYR A 22 45.50 1.24 -4.56
N GLY A 23 46.83 1.30 -4.74
CA GLY A 23 47.45 1.75 -5.99
C GLY A 23 47.28 3.24 -6.34
N ASN A 24 47.17 4.12 -5.35
CA ASN A 24 46.95 5.58 -5.53
C ASN A 24 45.67 5.97 -6.29
N ASN A 25 44.71 5.05 -6.43
CA ASN A 25 43.48 5.34 -7.13
C ASN A 25 42.40 5.96 -6.21
N LEU A 26 42.36 7.30 -6.16
CA LEU A 26 41.39 8.06 -5.37
C LEU A 26 39.95 8.00 -5.91
N SER A 27 39.74 7.54 -7.14
CA SER A 27 38.37 7.44 -7.72
C SER A 27 37.49 6.44 -6.98
N ASN A 28 38.11 5.50 -6.26
CA ASN A 28 37.44 4.48 -5.46
C ASN A 28 37.36 4.86 -3.97
N SER A 29 37.75 6.08 -3.58
CA SER A 29 37.61 6.53 -2.19
C SER A 29 36.15 6.84 -1.87
N ARG A 30 35.64 6.29 -0.77
CA ARG A 30 34.40 6.68 -0.12
C ARG A 30 34.68 7.15 1.28
N ARG A 31 33.93 8.18 1.68
CA ARG A 31 33.98 8.74 3.02
C ARG A 31 33.20 7.83 3.98
N GLY A 32 33.64 7.75 5.22
CA GLY A 32 32.82 7.20 6.29
C GLY A 32 31.63 8.10 6.60
N GLY A 33 30.74 7.60 7.46
CA GLY A 33 29.57 8.35 7.89
C GLY A 33 29.94 9.66 8.58
N GLY A 34 29.08 10.67 8.45
CA GLY A 34 29.29 11.95 9.11
C GLY A 34 29.16 11.86 10.64
N ALA A 35 29.43 12.97 11.34
CA ALA A 35 29.03 13.13 12.73
C ALA A 35 27.84 14.09 12.80
N ILE A 36 26.77 13.68 13.50
CA ILE A 36 25.58 14.48 13.78
C ILE A 36 25.61 14.83 15.26
N ARG A 37 25.70 16.11 15.59
CA ARG A 37 25.54 16.62 16.95
C ARG A 37 24.33 17.54 17.01
N ILE A 38 23.36 17.23 17.86
CA ILE A 38 22.14 18.03 18.05
C ILE A 38 21.99 18.36 19.53
N ALA A 39 22.03 19.63 19.89
CA ALA A 39 21.67 20.13 21.22
C ALA A 39 20.39 20.94 21.08
N ALA A 40 19.32 20.52 21.77
CA ALA A 40 18.01 21.14 21.68
C ALA A 40 17.29 21.02 23.01
N ASP A 41 16.36 21.91 23.32
CA ASP A 41 15.53 21.76 24.53
C ASP A 41 14.50 20.63 24.33
N ASN A 42 13.74 20.71 23.23
CA ASN A 42 12.69 19.76 22.85
C ASN A 42 13.01 19.12 21.49
N VAL A 43 12.88 17.80 21.39
CA VAL A 43 13.10 17.03 20.15
C VAL A 43 11.86 16.20 19.83
N VAL A 44 11.25 16.43 18.66
CA VAL A 44 10.23 15.54 18.10
C VAL A 44 10.82 14.87 16.86
N LEU A 45 11.20 13.60 16.97
CA LEU A 45 11.80 12.84 15.87
C LEU A 45 10.77 11.89 15.27
N ALA A 46 10.15 12.26 14.15
CA ALA A 46 9.31 11.36 13.35
C ALA A 46 10.00 10.83 12.08
N GLY A 47 11.17 11.40 11.73
CA GLY A 47 11.95 11.08 10.54
C GLY A 47 13.19 10.24 10.84
N ALA A 48 14.32 10.58 10.22
CA ALA A 48 15.56 9.81 10.39
C ALA A 48 16.79 10.69 10.58
N LEU A 49 17.75 10.20 11.38
CA LEU A 49 19.11 10.72 11.43
C LEU A 49 20.07 9.65 10.89
N HIS A 50 20.82 9.98 9.85
CA HIS A 50 21.68 9.04 9.12
C HIS A 50 23.14 9.48 9.12
N ALA A 51 24.00 8.63 9.67
CA ALA A 51 25.44 8.75 9.72
C ALA A 51 26.10 7.48 9.15
N ASP A 52 25.57 6.95 8.06
CA ASP A 52 26.03 5.68 7.47
C ASP A 52 27.31 5.87 6.65
N GLY A 53 28.15 4.83 6.60
CA GLY A 53 29.31 4.78 5.71
C GLY A 53 28.90 4.73 4.24
N GLY A 54 29.69 5.35 3.35
CA GLY A 54 29.45 5.31 1.92
C GLY A 54 29.59 3.89 1.33
N PHE A 55 28.57 3.43 0.60
CA PHE A 55 28.54 2.12 -0.04
C PHE A 55 29.68 1.90 -1.05
N GLN A 56 30.26 0.68 -1.08
CA GLN A 56 31.43 0.34 -1.91
C GLN A 56 31.47 -1.06 -2.50
N SER A 57 32.27 -1.19 -3.57
CA SER A 57 32.49 -2.43 -4.31
C SER A 57 33.88 -3.03 -4.16
N ILE A 58 34.97 -2.29 -3.83
CA ILE A 58 36.35 -2.80 -3.89
C ILE A 58 37.28 -2.15 -2.84
N TYR A 59 38.11 -2.96 -2.16
CA TYR A 59 39.21 -2.59 -1.23
C TYR A 59 38.83 -2.03 0.16
N GLY A 60 38.11 -2.84 0.95
CA GLY A 60 37.69 -2.50 2.32
C GLY A 60 36.54 -1.49 2.32
N ALA A 61 35.71 -1.48 3.36
CA ALA A 61 34.53 -0.61 3.42
C ALA A 61 34.64 0.48 4.50
N SER A 62 33.99 1.62 4.23
CA SER A 62 33.93 2.75 5.15
C SER A 62 33.04 2.48 6.37
N SER A 63 33.36 3.06 7.52
CA SER A 63 32.59 2.86 8.74
C SER A 63 31.38 3.80 8.85
N GLY A 64 30.41 3.40 9.66
CA GLY A 64 29.40 4.33 10.19
C GLY A 64 30.06 5.43 11.04
N GLY A 65 29.35 6.54 11.19
CA GLY A 65 29.78 7.73 11.93
C GLY A 65 29.16 7.84 13.33
N GLY A 66 29.03 9.07 13.83
CA GLY A 66 28.53 9.37 15.17
C GLY A 66 27.19 10.12 15.16
N ILE A 67 26.24 9.76 16.01
CA ILE A 67 25.03 10.54 16.25
C ILE A 67 24.92 10.82 17.75
N TRP A 68 25.00 12.08 18.14
CA TRP A 68 24.87 12.51 19.53
C TRP A 68 23.80 13.60 19.69
N VAL A 69 22.70 13.24 20.34
CA VAL A 69 21.61 14.17 20.66
C VAL A 69 21.60 14.42 22.16
N THR A 70 21.47 15.68 22.59
CA THR A 70 21.24 16.04 23.99
C THR A 70 20.03 16.96 24.07
N CYS A 71 19.10 16.66 24.96
CA CYS A 71 17.88 17.43 25.14
C CYS A 71 17.27 17.32 26.53
N ASN A 72 16.25 18.12 26.84
CA ASN A 72 15.45 17.96 28.05
C ASN A 72 14.25 17.05 27.79
N HIS A 73 13.62 17.19 26.62
CA HIS A 73 12.43 16.45 26.23
C HIS A 73 12.61 15.80 24.84
N ILE A 74 12.21 14.53 24.69
CA ILE A 74 12.28 13.82 23.40
C ILE A 74 11.14 12.83 23.16
N GLU A 75 10.52 12.95 21.99
CA GLU A 75 9.50 12.03 21.49
C GLU A 75 9.97 11.36 20.19
N PHE A 76 9.61 10.08 20.01
CA PHE A 76 9.87 9.32 18.79
C PHE A 76 8.57 8.86 18.14
N GLY A 77 8.32 9.32 16.91
CA GLY A 77 7.22 8.82 16.09
C GLY A 77 7.46 7.39 15.59
N LEU A 78 6.42 6.71 15.12
CA LEU A 78 6.49 5.30 14.67
C LEU A 78 7.51 5.04 13.55
N ALA A 79 7.79 6.03 12.70
CA ALA A 79 8.76 5.92 11.60
C ALA A 79 10.18 6.39 11.98
N ALA A 80 10.37 6.82 13.24
CA ALA A 80 11.63 7.33 13.74
C ALA A 80 12.74 6.28 13.64
N ARG A 81 13.89 6.68 13.08
CA ARG A 81 15.05 5.80 13.01
C ARG A 81 16.37 6.54 13.11
N LEU A 82 17.35 5.88 13.72
CA LEU A 82 18.72 6.36 13.82
C LEU A 82 19.66 5.33 13.19
N CYS A 83 20.42 5.75 12.18
CA CYS A 83 21.30 4.86 11.42
C CYS A 83 22.75 5.34 11.47
N ALA A 84 23.66 4.44 11.83
CA ALA A 84 25.11 4.62 11.74
C ALA A 84 25.73 3.28 11.30
N VAL A 85 25.34 2.80 10.13
CA VAL A 85 25.70 1.49 9.57
C VAL A 85 27.06 1.56 8.88
N GLY A 86 27.87 0.52 9.07
CA GLY A 86 29.09 0.32 8.30
C GLY A 86 28.79 -0.20 6.90
N ALA A 87 29.53 0.27 5.89
CA ALA A 87 29.27 -0.10 4.50
C ALA A 87 29.58 -1.59 4.22
N ASP A 88 28.72 -2.22 3.42
CA ASP A 88 28.93 -3.57 2.90
C ASP A 88 29.96 -3.55 1.74
N ILE A 89 30.62 -4.69 1.49
CA ILE A 89 31.54 -4.88 0.37
C ILE A 89 31.42 -6.27 -0.26
N ILE A 90 31.67 -6.33 -1.57
CA ILE A 90 31.53 -7.53 -2.40
C ILE A 90 32.87 -8.30 -2.51
N ASP A 91 34.00 -7.62 -2.74
CA ASP A 91 35.32 -8.23 -2.96
C ASP A 91 36.44 -7.69 -2.04
N PHE A 92 37.26 -8.60 -1.51
CA PHE A 92 38.35 -8.38 -0.54
C PHE A 92 37.93 -7.68 0.78
N SER A 93 38.78 -7.63 1.82
CA SER A 93 38.79 -8.60 2.93
C SER A 93 38.12 -8.08 4.24
N SER A 94 37.32 -6.99 4.20
CA SER A 94 36.77 -6.35 5.41
C SER A 94 35.57 -5.41 5.21
N GLY A 95 34.46 -5.68 5.88
CA GLY A 95 33.33 -4.74 5.99
C GLY A 95 33.65 -3.54 6.89
N GLY A 96 32.91 -2.44 6.74
CA GLY A 96 33.08 -1.24 7.55
C GLY A 96 32.55 -1.43 8.97
N GLY A 97 33.21 -0.88 10.00
CA GLY A 97 32.67 -0.92 11.37
C GLY A 97 31.36 -0.14 11.48
N GLY A 98 30.44 -0.59 12.33
CA GLY A 98 29.27 0.20 12.71
C GLY A 98 29.65 1.44 13.51
N GLY A 99 28.84 2.48 13.42
CA GLY A 99 28.99 3.76 14.10
C GLY A 99 28.28 3.82 15.46
N ARG A 100 28.40 4.95 16.17
CA ARG A 100 27.91 5.11 17.54
C ARG A 100 26.77 6.11 17.62
N ILE A 101 25.74 5.77 18.38
CA ILE A 101 24.54 6.59 18.59
C ILE A 101 24.37 6.78 20.10
N SER A 102 24.12 8.01 20.54
CA SER A 102 23.79 8.31 21.94
C SER A 102 22.75 9.42 22.03
N ILE A 103 21.76 9.21 22.90
CA ILE A 103 20.76 10.21 23.30
C ILE A 103 20.97 10.53 24.77
N GLY A 104 21.18 11.80 25.10
CA GLY A 104 21.28 12.33 26.45
C GLY A 104 20.03 13.13 26.83
N ILE A 105 19.36 12.79 27.93
CA ILE A 105 18.16 13.50 28.40
C ILE A 105 18.41 14.16 29.75
N GLY A 106 18.09 15.45 29.86
CA GLY A 106 18.19 16.26 31.08
C GLY A 106 19.61 16.43 31.60
N LEU A 107 20.62 16.33 30.73
CA LEU A 107 22.03 16.46 31.10
C LEU A 107 22.42 17.94 31.21
N SER A 108 23.16 18.30 32.26
CA SER A 108 23.81 19.59 32.43
C SER A 108 25.02 19.75 31.50
N ASP A 109 25.43 20.99 31.25
CA ASP A 109 26.62 21.29 30.43
C ASP A 109 27.90 20.61 30.97
N ALA A 110 28.04 20.52 32.30
CA ALA A 110 29.17 19.86 32.94
C ALA A 110 29.18 18.35 32.68
N GLU A 111 28.02 17.70 32.73
CA GLU A 111 27.88 16.27 32.42
C GLU A 111 28.12 16.00 30.93
N ILE A 112 27.60 16.84 30.04
CA ILE A 112 27.86 16.76 28.60
C ILE A 112 29.36 16.89 28.32
N ALA A 113 30.05 17.83 28.97
CA ALA A 113 31.49 18.01 28.84
C ALA A 113 32.29 16.81 29.37
N ALA A 114 31.89 16.24 30.52
CA ALA A 114 32.51 15.06 31.10
C ALA A 114 32.38 13.84 30.15
N LEU A 115 31.18 13.59 29.61
CA LEU A 115 30.97 12.53 28.64
C LEU A 115 31.80 12.74 27.36
N ALA A 116 31.94 13.98 26.88
CA ALA A 116 32.79 14.31 25.73
C ALA A 116 34.29 14.10 25.99
N ALA A 117 34.72 14.23 27.25
CA ALA A 117 36.09 13.90 27.69
C ALA A 117 36.32 12.39 27.86
N GLY A 118 35.27 11.56 27.71
CA GLY A 118 35.33 10.12 27.89
C GLY A 118 35.14 9.64 29.33
N GLU A 119 34.72 10.54 30.22
CA GLU A 119 34.34 10.19 31.59
C GLU A 119 32.97 9.51 31.61
N VAL A 120 32.69 8.78 32.69
CA VAL A 120 31.40 8.11 32.92
C VAL A 120 30.91 8.49 34.32
N PRO A 121 30.27 9.67 34.49
CA PRO A 121 29.73 10.09 35.78
C PRO A 121 28.79 9.04 36.37
N THR A 122 29.02 8.63 37.61
CA THR A 122 28.36 7.46 38.24
C THR A 122 26.92 7.72 38.66
N HIS A 123 26.52 8.99 38.78
CA HIS A 123 25.16 9.38 39.16
C HIS A 123 24.20 9.42 37.96
N LEU A 124 24.71 9.33 36.72
CA LEU A 124 23.87 9.24 35.53
C LEU A 124 23.35 7.81 35.33
N ILE A 125 22.21 7.71 34.66
CA ILE A 125 21.59 6.43 34.29
C ILE A 125 22.00 6.10 32.86
N TYR A 126 22.53 4.89 32.64
CA TYR A 126 22.98 4.42 31.33
C TYR A 126 22.22 3.16 30.93
N GLY A 127 21.79 3.10 29.67
CA GLY A 127 21.15 1.92 29.11
C GLY A 127 21.29 1.83 27.60
N PRO A 128 20.89 0.69 26.99
CA PRO A 128 20.73 0.60 25.56
C PRO A 128 19.58 1.52 25.09
N LEU A 129 19.74 2.13 23.92
CA LEU A 129 18.64 2.85 23.28
C LEU A 129 17.70 1.86 22.60
N THR A 130 16.53 1.62 23.19
CA THR A 130 15.53 0.65 22.70
C THR A 130 14.21 1.30 22.27
N GLN A 131 14.04 2.59 22.55
CA GLN A 131 12.79 3.35 22.35
C GLN A 131 12.58 3.86 20.93
N VAL A 132 13.55 3.61 20.04
CA VAL A 132 13.53 4.00 18.63
C VAL A 132 14.25 2.92 17.82
N ALA A 133 13.87 2.76 16.56
CA ALA A 133 14.57 1.85 15.66
C ALA A 133 16.02 2.33 15.45
N VAL A 134 16.99 1.45 15.76
CA VAL A 134 18.42 1.73 15.62
C VAL A 134 19.06 0.77 14.61
N GLN A 135 19.88 1.32 13.73
CA GLN A 135 20.69 0.54 12.79
C GLN A 135 22.16 0.90 12.97
N ILE A 136 22.91 0.01 13.63
CA ILE A 136 24.33 0.18 13.96
C ILE A 136 25.17 -1.01 13.50
N ARG A 137 24.64 -1.77 12.55
CA ARG A 137 25.25 -3.01 12.04
C ARG A 137 26.60 -2.69 11.42
N GLY A 138 27.59 -3.55 11.66
CA GLY A 138 28.81 -3.55 10.85
C GLY A 138 28.50 -3.99 9.41
N GLY A 139 29.32 -3.54 8.48
CA GLY A 139 29.23 -3.92 7.08
C GLY A 139 29.59 -5.37 6.84
N GLN A 140 28.99 -5.98 5.83
CA GLN A 140 29.21 -7.36 5.43
C GLN A 140 30.36 -7.48 4.42
N ALA A 141 31.24 -8.47 4.59
CA ALA A 141 32.23 -8.89 3.60
C ALA A 141 32.27 -10.42 3.53
N SER A 142 32.10 -11.00 2.34
CA SER A 142 32.20 -12.45 2.09
C SER A 142 31.41 -13.32 3.10
N GLY A 143 30.20 -12.88 3.47
CA GLY A 143 29.34 -13.60 4.42
C GLY A 143 29.56 -13.27 5.91
N ASN A 144 30.58 -12.49 6.26
CA ASN A 144 30.88 -12.09 7.64
C ASN A 144 30.63 -10.60 7.87
N PHE A 145 30.03 -10.25 9.01
CA PHE A 145 29.87 -8.85 9.41
C PHE A 145 31.11 -8.34 10.15
N ALA A 146 31.47 -7.08 9.90
CA ALA A 146 32.34 -6.31 10.77
C ALA A 146 31.64 -6.01 12.12
N SER A 147 32.38 -5.45 13.08
CA SER A 147 31.81 -5.18 14.40
C SER A 147 30.69 -4.14 14.28
N SER A 148 29.53 -4.46 14.85
CA SER A 148 28.47 -3.47 15.07
C SER A 148 28.93 -2.39 16.03
N GLY A 149 28.34 -1.21 15.91
CA GLY A 149 28.57 -0.10 16.82
C GLY A 149 27.74 -0.20 18.10
N THR A 150 27.38 0.94 18.67
CA THR A 150 26.62 1.03 19.94
C THR A 150 25.50 2.05 19.83
N ALA A 151 24.37 1.81 20.49
CA ALA A 151 23.28 2.77 20.65
C ALA A 151 22.92 2.88 22.13
N THR A 152 23.08 4.07 22.71
CA THR A 152 22.95 4.29 24.16
C THR A 152 21.94 5.39 24.48
N LEU A 153 21.30 5.24 25.63
CA LEU A 153 20.48 6.25 26.27
C LEU A 153 21.16 6.63 27.59
N VAL A 154 21.35 7.92 27.81
CA VAL A 154 21.94 8.49 29.03
C VAL A 154 20.96 9.48 29.62
N GLN A 155 20.60 9.34 30.89
CA GLN A 155 19.61 10.20 31.54
C GLN A 155 20.14 10.72 32.87
N ALA A 156 19.85 11.98 33.18
CA ALA A 156 20.02 12.48 34.53
C ALA A 156 18.97 11.85 35.48
N PRO A 157 19.24 11.74 36.79
CA PRO A 157 18.33 11.13 37.75
C PRO A 157 16.91 11.69 37.74
N ALA A 158 16.76 13.01 37.54
CA ALA A 158 15.47 13.71 37.52
C ALA A 158 15.02 14.12 36.11
N ALA A 159 15.64 13.58 35.05
CA ALA A 159 15.22 13.82 33.68
C ALA A 159 13.89 13.12 33.36
N ASP A 160 13.25 13.52 32.27
CA ASP A 160 12.09 12.84 31.71
C ASP A 160 12.32 11.34 31.56
N ARG A 161 11.22 10.58 31.65
CA ARG A 161 11.19 9.15 31.35
C ARG A 161 10.37 8.90 30.10
N LEU A 162 10.75 7.86 29.37
CA LEU A 162 10.14 7.51 28.10
C LEU A 162 9.07 6.45 28.32
N LEU A 163 7.86 6.71 27.81
CA LEU A 163 6.77 5.75 27.72
C LEU A 163 6.59 5.32 26.26
N GLU A 164 6.91 4.06 25.96
CA GLU A 164 6.65 3.46 24.67
C GLU A 164 5.26 2.80 24.66
N VAL A 165 4.35 3.27 23.80
CA VAL A 165 2.98 2.74 23.67
C VAL A 165 2.86 1.84 22.45
N LYS A 166 2.48 0.58 22.68
CA LYS A 166 2.35 -0.48 21.68
C LYS A 166 0.97 -1.12 21.70
N GLY A 167 0.65 -1.82 20.61
CA GLY A 167 -0.47 -2.74 20.55
C GLY A 167 0.01 -4.14 20.16
N ASN A 168 -0.62 -5.18 20.70
CA ASN A 168 -0.32 -6.58 20.41
C ASN A 168 -1.63 -7.35 20.19
N PRO A 169 -1.80 -8.10 19.08
CA PRO A 169 -0.85 -8.30 17.97
C PRO A 169 -0.77 -7.12 16.98
N VAL A 170 -1.66 -6.13 17.11
CA VAL A 170 -1.77 -4.99 16.19
C VAL A 170 -1.92 -3.68 16.97
N GLN A 171 -1.58 -2.55 16.34
CA GLN A 171 -1.85 -1.21 16.85
C GLN A 171 -3.24 -0.75 16.38
N ALA A 172 -4.30 -1.32 16.97
CA ALA A 172 -5.68 -0.97 16.64
C ALA A 172 -6.19 0.24 17.44
N GLY A 173 -7.20 0.93 16.91
CA GLY A 173 -7.78 2.13 17.51
C GLY A 173 -6.80 3.31 17.58
N GLU A 174 -7.27 4.40 18.18
CA GLU A 174 -6.48 5.60 18.45
C GLU A 174 -6.42 5.81 19.97
N PRO A 175 -5.36 5.37 20.66
CA PRO A 175 -5.22 5.57 22.09
C PRO A 175 -5.05 7.05 22.45
N ALA A 176 -5.52 7.45 23.64
CA ALA A 176 -5.41 8.83 24.14
C ALA A 176 -3.95 9.30 24.24
N VAL A 177 -3.05 8.38 24.61
CA VAL A 177 -1.60 8.53 24.45
C VAL A 177 -1.23 7.70 23.23
N GLY A 178 -1.06 8.36 22.08
CA GLY A 178 -0.97 7.69 20.78
C GLY A 178 0.14 6.63 20.70
N TYR A 179 0.07 5.74 19.72
CA TYR A 179 1.14 4.76 19.49
C TYR A 179 2.44 5.44 19.07
N ALA A 180 3.44 5.45 19.93
CA ALA A 180 4.77 6.05 19.74
C ALA A 180 5.56 5.95 21.07
N THR A 181 6.78 6.50 21.09
CA THR A 181 7.46 6.82 22.35
C THR A 181 7.22 8.28 22.71
N HIS A 182 6.71 8.51 23.92
CA HIS A 182 6.45 9.83 24.49
C HIS A 182 7.38 10.09 25.66
N ALA A 183 7.74 11.35 25.88
CA ALA A 183 8.43 11.76 27.10
C ALA A 183 7.39 12.20 28.15
N LEU A 184 7.61 11.78 29.39
CA LEU A 184 6.83 12.14 30.56
C LEU A 184 7.77 12.76 31.60
N ASP A 185 7.29 13.80 32.28
CA ASP A 185 8.07 14.43 33.35
C ASP A 185 8.36 13.38 34.44
N TRP A 186 9.52 13.51 35.10
CA TRP A 186 9.89 12.63 36.20
C TRP A 186 8.80 12.59 37.29
N ASN A 187 8.36 11.37 37.66
CA ASN A 187 7.27 11.12 38.62
C ASN A 187 5.88 11.65 38.19
N GLN A 188 5.68 12.05 36.93
CA GLN A 188 4.36 12.38 36.43
C GLN A 188 3.47 11.13 36.41
N THR A 189 2.22 11.28 36.86
CA THR A 189 1.17 10.27 36.69
C THR A 189 0.20 10.72 35.60
N ILE A 190 -0.04 9.85 34.63
CA ILE A 190 -1.01 10.05 33.55
C ILE A 190 -2.05 8.92 33.54
N THR A 191 -3.21 9.17 32.95
CA THR A 191 -4.18 8.13 32.62
C THR A 191 -4.11 7.82 31.12
N ALA A 192 -3.66 6.62 30.77
CA ALA A 192 -3.69 6.13 29.40
C ALA A 192 -4.99 5.35 29.15
N ALA A 193 -5.58 5.55 27.97
CA ALA A 193 -6.84 4.91 27.58
C ALA A 193 -6.85 4.57 26.09
N VAL A 194 -7.63 3.56 25.69
CA VAL A 194 -7.81 3.16 24.30
C VAL A 194 -9.29 2.87 24.00
N PRO A 195 -9.82 3.22 22.81
CA PRO A 195 -11.19 2.89 22.45
C PRO A 195 -11.36 1.37 22.35
N THR A 196 -12.54 0.88 22.74
CA THR A 196 -12.93 -0.50 22.44
C THR A 196 -14.39 -0.53 21.97
N PRO A 197 -14.65 -1.04 20.75
CA PRO A 197 -13.69 -1.62 19.80
C PRO A 197 -12.77 -0.57 19.14
N GLY A 198 -11.55 -0.98 18.80
CA GLY A 198 -10.56 -0.17 18.06
C GLY A 198 -10.45 -0.62 16.60
N LEU A 199 -10.49 0.31 15.64
CA LEU A 199 -10.38 -0.01 14.22
C LEU A 199 -8.95 -0.43 13.84
N ASP A 200 -8.82 -1.36 12.89
CA ASP A 200 -7.52 -1.65 12.28
C ASP A 200 -7.16 -0.53 11.28
N PRO A 201 -6.03 0.18 11.48
CA PRO A 201 -5.60 1.27 10.59
C PRO A 201 -5.31 0.81 9.15
N ALA A 202 -5.03 -0.47 8.93
CA ALA A 202 -4.76 -1.03 7.60
C ALA A 202 -6.02 -1.52 6.87
N SER A 203 -7.17 -1.59 7.54
CA SER A 203 -8.40 -2.20 7.00
C SER A 203 -9.40 -1.22 6.40
N SER A 204 -9.15 0.09 6.46
CA SER A 204 -10.10 1.12 6.02
C SER A 204 -11.48 1.00 6.69
N GLY A 205 -11.49 0.69 7.98
CA GLY A 205 -12.74 0.55 8.76
C GLY A 205 -13.52 -0.73 8.47
N ARG A 206 -12.87 -1.76 7.92
CA ARG A 206 -13.47 -3.07 7.64
C ARG A 206 -13.13 -4.13 8.70
N MET A 207 -12.13 -3.87 9.54
CA MET A 207 -11.75 -4.72 10.66
C MET A 207 -11.63 -3.89 11.93
N ARG A 208 -11.99 -4.50 13.06
CA ARG A 208 -11.84 -3.90 14.39
C ARG A 208 -11.47 -4.97 15.41
N TYR A 209 -10.99 -4.53 16.56
CA TYR A 209 -10.50 -5.37 17.64
C TYR A 209 -11.11 -4.95 18.97
N THR A 210 -11.40 -5.91 19.84
CA THR A 210 -11.76 -5.65 21.23
C THR A 210 -10.50 -5.58 22.08
N CYS A 211 -10.41 -4.59 22.97
CA CYS A 211 -9.28 -4.47 23.88
C CYS A 211 -9.47 -5.50 25.00
N ALA A 212 -8.57 -6.47 25.05
CA ALA A 212 -8.54 -7.53 26.06
C ALA A 212 -7.89 -7.04 27.37
N GLY A 213 -7.16 -5.92 27.32
CA GLY A 213 -6.48 -5.37 28.48
C GLY A 213 -5.17 -4.67 28.15
N TYR A 214 -4.25 -4.64 29.12
CA TYR A 214 -2.94 -4.04 28.97
C TYR A 214 -1.85 -4.80 29.76
N THR A 215 -0.60 -4.55 29.41
CA THR A 215 0.58 -4.80 30.24
C THR A 215 1.44 -3.55 30.37
N LEU A 216 2.06 -3.39 31.54
CA LEU A 216 3.11 -2.42 31.82
C LEU A 216 4.41 -3.16 32.15
N ALA A 217 5.47 -2.79 31.46
CA ALA A 217 6.79 -3.37 31.63
C ALA A 217 7.88 -2.31 31.75
N ASP A 218 8.95 -2.66 32.44
CA ASP A 218 10.22 -1.95 32.43
C ASP A 218 11.36 -2.89 31.98
N THR A 219 12.61 -2.52 32.22
CA THR A 219 13.77 -3.35 31.87
C THR A 219 13.83 -4.69 32.62
N ASN A 220 13.09 -4.86 33.71
CA ASN A 220 13.00 -6.09 34.50
C ASN A 220 11.84 -6.99 34.07
N GLY A 221 11.01 -6.55 33.11
CA GLY A 221 9.87 -7.28 32.58
C GLY A 221 8.53 -6.67 32.95
N VAL A 222 7.46 -7.43 32.74
CA VAL A 222 6.08 -7.00 33.05
C VAL A 222 5.88 -6.98 34.56
N PHE A 223 5.49 -5.84 35.12
CA PHE A 223 5.20 -5.69 36.55
C PHE A 223 3.73 -5.39 36.85
N ALA A 224 2.94 -4.99 35.84
CA ALA A 224 1.49 -4.83 35.98
C ALA A 224 0.75 -5.24 34.72
N SER A 225 -0.47 -5.75 34.89
CA SER A 225 -1.40 -6.07 33.82
C SER A 225 -2.84 -5.92 34.31
N GLY A 226 -3.77 -5.77 33.38
CA GLY A 226 -5.19 -5.66 33.69
C GLY A 226 -6.04 -5.91 32.45
N THR A 227 -7.36 -6.08 32.65
CA THR A 227 -8.32 -6.35 31.57
C THR A 227 -9.10 -5.10 31.13
N ALA A 228 -8.83 -3.95 31.76
CA ALA A 228 -9.45 -2.68 31.40
C ALA A 228 -8.79 -2.08 30.15
N ASN A 229 -9.51 -1.19 29.46
CA ASN A 229 -9.01 -0.36 28.38
C ASN A 229 -8.49 1.01 28.87
N THR A 230 -8.20 1.12 30.17
CA THR A 230 -7.68 2.32 30.85
C THR A 230 -6.69 1.92 31.94
N VAL A 231 -5.60 2.67 32.12
CA VAL A 231 -4.57 2.43 33.13
C VAL A 231 -3.90 3.73 33.58
N GLU A 232 -3.59 3.84 34.88
CA GLU A 232 -2.72 4.90 35.40
C GLU A 232 -1.24 4.51 35.26
N VAL A 233 -0.44 5.41 34.70
CA VAL A 233 1.00 5.20 34.47
C VAL A 233 1.77 6.28 35.20
N THR A 234 2.71 5.89 36.06
CA THR A 234 3.61 6.82 36.74
C THR A 234 5.03 6.67 36.21
N ALA A 235 5.62 7.76 35.73
CA ALA A 235 6.90 7.83 35.04
C ALA A 235 8.12 7.78 36.00
N THR A 236 8.27 6.68 36.74
CA THR A 236 9.41 6.45 37.64
C THR A 236 10.58 5.73 36.98
N ASN A 237 10.37 5.17 35.79
CA ASN A 237 11.35 4.48 34.95
C ASN A 237 10.94 4.68 33.48
N ASN A 238 11.78 4.28 32.53
CA ASN A 238 11.30 4.13 31.15
C ASN A 238 10.39 2.89 31.08
N LEU A 239 9.20 3.05 30.52
CA LEU A 239 8.13 2.06 30.54
C LEU A 239 7.67 1.68 29.14
N VAL A 240 7.13 0.47 29.01
CA VAL A 240 6.42 0.01 27.83
C VAL A 240 4.98 -0.32 28.23
N LEU A 241 4.02 0.42 27.69
CA LEU A 241 2.59 0.11 27.77
C LEU A 241 2.18 -0.64 26.52
N THR A 242 1.68 -1.87 26.67
CA THR A 242 1.14 -2.65 25.55
C THR A 242 -0.34 -2.88 25.73
N TRP A 243 -1.16 -2.34 24.82
CA TRP A 243 -2.57 -2.70 24.71
C TRP A 243 -2.71 -4.08 24.09
N LEU A 244 -3.47 -4.96 24.74
CA LEU A 244 -3.73 -6.32 24.29
C LEU A 244 -5.04 -6.33 23.51
N TRP A 245 -5.00 -6.83 22.28
CA TRP A 245 -6.14 -6.89 21.38
C TRP A 245 -6.52 -8.35 21.11
N ASP A 246 -7.81 -8.64 21.24
CA ASP A 246 -8.39 -9.97 21.01
C ASP A 246 -8.42 -10.35 19.53
N ASN A 247 -9.14 -11.41 19.19
CA ASN A 247 -9.41 -11.77 17.80
C ASN A 247 -10.14 -10.65 17.04
N PRO A 248 -9.86 -10.47 15.74
CA PRO A 248 -10.52 -9.44 14.94
C PRO A 248 -12.02 -9.71 14.80
N GLU A 249 -12.79 -8.64 14.64
CA GLU A 249 -14.14 -8.66 14.10
C GLU A 249 -14.12 -8.09 12.67
N PHE A 250 -14.85 -8.72 11.78
CA PHE A 250 -14.94 -8.37 10.38
C PHE A 250 -16.26 -7.68 10.08
N ARG A 251 -16.21 -6.57 9.34
CA ARG A 251 -17.41 -5.86 8.91
C ARG A 251 -18.06 -6.63 7.77
N PHE A 252 -19.29 -7.06 8.00
CA PHE A 252 -20.19 -7.51 6.96
C PHE A 252 -21.19 -6.40 6.65
N ARG A 253 -21.25 -6.00 5.38
CA ARG A 253 -22.20 -5.00 4.89
C ARG A 253 -22.86 -5.54 3.63
N THR A 254 -24.18 -5.49 3.57
CA THR A 254 -24.92 -5.84 2.36
C THR A 254 -26.04 -4.84 2.11
N ALA A 255 -26.17 -4.39 0.87
CA ALA A 255 -27.16 -3.39 0.47
C ALA A 255 -28.00 -3.86 -0.72
N ALA A 256 -29.27 -3.51 -0.73
CA ALA A 256 -30.09 -3.56 -1.93
C ALA A 256 -29.87 -2.27 -2.73
N GLY A 257 -29.56 -2.42 -4.02
CA GLY A 257 -29.72 -1.33 -4.98
C GLY A 257 -31.19 -0.94 -5.13
N ALA A 258 -31.45 0.09 -5.94
CA ALA A 258 -32.82 0.52 -6.23
C ALA A 258 -33.68 -0.63 -6.78
N ASN A 259 -34.98 -0.60 -6.50
CA ASN A 259 -36.00 -1.54 -7.01
C ASN A 259 -35.87 -2.99 -6.49
N GLY A 260 -35.37 -3.14 -5.27
CA GLY A 260 -35.46 -4.39 -4.55
C GLY A 260 -35.16 -4.26 -3.06
N ARG A 261 -35.09 -5.41 -2.41
CA ARG A 261 -34.81 -5.59 -0.98
C ARG A 261 -33.88 -6.79 -0.79
N LEU A 262 -33.34 -6.93 0.41
CA LEU A 262 -32.60 -8.11 0.84
C LEU A 262 -33.40 -8.87 1.88
N ARG A 263 -33.39 -10.20 1.84
CA ARG A 263 -33.88 -11.05 2.92
C ARG A 263 -32.72 -11.73 3.62
N ILE A 264 -32.70 -11.61 4.94
CA ILE A 264 -31.73 -12.26 5.83
C ILE A 264 -32.51 -12.86 6.99
N GLY A 265 -32.52 -14.19 7.09
CA GLY A 265 -33.44 -14.89 7.99
C GLY A 265 -34.90 -14.55 7.65
N SER A 266 -35.66 -14.08 8.64
CA SER A 266 -37.06 -13.63 8.47
C SER A 266 -37.19 -12.14 8.13
N GLU A 267 -36.11 -11.38 8.15
CA GLU A 267 -36.15 -9.92 8.01
C GLU A 267 -35.89 -9.47 6.57
N THR A 268 -36.54 -8.37 6.18
CA THR A 268 -36.35 -7.70 4.89
C THR A 268 -35.70 -6.33 5.10
N ASN A 269 -34.59 -6.09 4.42
CA ASN A 269 -33.71 -4.96 4.65
C ASN A 269 -33.37 -4.25 3.34
N THR A 270 -33.08 -2.95 3.38
CA THR A 270 -32.41 -2.22 2.28
C THR A 270 -30.90 -2.12 2.51
N LEU A 271 -30.47 -2.16 3.77
CA LEU A 271 -29.09 -2.22 4.21
C LEU A 271 -29.05 -3.12 5.45
N PHE A 272 -28.09 -4.04 5.48
CA PHE A 272 -27.76 -4.81 6.67
C PHE A 272 -26.27 -4.70 6.93
N GLU A 273 -25.92 -4.41 8.17
CA GLU A 273 -24.53 -4.26 8.58
C GLU A 273 -24.32 -4.88 9.95
N GLN A 274 -23.27 -5.68 10.07
CA GLN A 274 -22.92 -6.35 11.31
C GLN A 274 -21.41 -6.58 11.40
N TRP A 275 -20.88 -6.49 12.62
CA TRP A 275 -19.53 -6.92 12.94
C TRP A 275 -19.56 -8.37 13.39
N MET A 276 -18.74 -9.20 12.76
CA MET A 276 -18.72 -10.65 12.98
C MET A 276 -17.38 -11.05 13.62
N PRO A 277 -17.38 -11.67 14.80
CA PRO A 277 -16.16 -12.18 15.41
C PRO A 277 -15.45 -13.21 14.54
N ALA A 278 -14.12 -13.17 14.51
CA ALA A 278 -13.34 -14.24 13.89
C ALA A 278 -13.66 -15.59 14.53
N GLY A 279 -13.84 -16.62 13.70
CA GLY A 279 -14.03 -18.00 14.14
C GLY A 279 -15.49 -18.43 14.30
N ILE A 280 -16.47 -17.54 14.09
CA ILE A 280 -17.85 -17.98 13.85
C ILE A 280 -17.90 -18.74 12.52
N THR A 281 -18.53 -19.91 12.52
CA THR A 281 -18.68 -20.78 11.33
C THR A 281 -20.12 -20.86 10.83
N ASN A 282 -21.03 -20.07 11.40
CA ASN A 282 -22.43 -20.10 11.03
C ASN A 282 -22.65 -19.22 9.80
N ASP A 283 -22.53 -19.85 8.64
CA ASP A 283 -22.93 -19.22 7.39
C ASP A 283 -24.38 -18.75 7.46
N PHE A 284 -24.64 -17.57 6.93
CA PHE A 284 -25.99 -17.06 6.75
C PHE A 284 -26.22 -16.78 5.27
N THR A 285 -27.49 -16.81 4.90
CA THR A 285 -27.89 -16.55 3.52
C THR A 285 -28.47 -15.15 3.40
N VAL A 286 -28.09 -14.49 2.32
CA VAL A 286 -28.70 -13.24 1.88
C VAL A 286 -29.38 -13.52 0.56
N GLU A 287 -30.65 -13.17 0.47
CA GLU A 287 -31.41 -13.29 -0.77
C GLU A 287 -31.80 -11.91 -1.29
N ALA A 288 -31.53 -11.68 -2.57
CA ALA A 288 -32.02 -10.51 -3.28
C ALA A 288 -33.50 -10.71 -3.64
N LEU A 289 -34.37 -9.79 -3.22
CA LEU A 289 -35.80 -9.77 -3.49
C LEU A 289 -36.12 -8.60 -4.43
N PRO A 290 -36.33 -8.84 -5.74
CA PRO A 290 -36.73 -7.78 -6.66
C PRO A 290 -38.13 -7.25 -6.32
N ASP A 291 -38.34 -5.95 -6.49
CA ASP A 291 -39.68 -5.36 -6.45
C ASP A 291 -40.51 -5.82 -7.68
N PRO A 292 -41.85 -5.78 -7.64
CA PRO A 292 -42.68 -6.15 -8.79
C PRO A 292 -42.28 -5.41 -10.08
N GLY A 293 -42.08 -6.16 -11.18
CA GLY A 293 -41.63 -5.62 -12.47
C GLY A 293 -40.10 -5.62 -12.66
N PHE A 294 -39.35 -5.98 -11.62
CA PHE A 294 -37.89 -6.06 -11.65
C PHE A 294 -37.41 -7.50 -11.50
N ARG A 295 -36.15 -7.74 -11.89
CA ARG A 295 -35.39 -8.97 -11.67
C ARG A 295 -34.07 -8.65 -11.00
N PHE A 296 -33.54 -9.61 -10.29
CA PHE A 296 -32.17 -9.57 -9.80
C PHE A 296 -31.21 -9.68 -11.00
N LEU A 297 -30.20 -8.80 -11.03
CA LEU A 297 -29.16 -8.81 -12.05
C LEU A 297 -27.95 -9.59 -11.55
N CYS A 298 -27.31 -9.08 -10.49
CA CYS A 298 -26.08 -9.62 -9.93
C CYS A 298 -25.82 -9.02 -8.55
N TRP A 299 -24.89 -9.65 -7.83
CA TRP A 299 -24.23 -9.10 -6.67
C TRP A 299 -22.95 -8.39 -7.11
N GLU A 300 -22.69 -7.21 -6.58
CA GLU A 300 -21.43 -6.49 -6.72
C GLU A 300 -20.65 -6.54 -5.40
N GLY A 301 -19.33 -6.40 -5.47
CA GLY A 301 -18.44 -6.36 -4.31
C GLY A 301 -17.79 -7.70 -3.97
N ASP A 302 -17.65 -8.01 -2.68
CA ASP A 302 -16.91 -9.17 -2.16
C ASP A 302 -17.70 -10.49 -2.20
N VAL A 303 -18.33 -10.75 -3.33
CA VAL A 303 -19.16 -11.95 -3.55
C VAL A 303 -18.28 -13.19 -3.48
N VAL A 304 -18.84 -14.29 -3.02
CA VAL A 304 -18.15 -15.58 -3.14
C VAL A 304 -18.08 -16.00 -4.61
N PRO A 305 -16.95 -16.62 -5.03
CA PRO A 305 -16.80 -17.08 -6.40
C PRO A 305 -17.99 -17.95 -6.84
N GLY A 306 -18.51 -17.68 -8.05
CA GLY A 306 -19.62 -18.42 -8.63
C GLY A 306 -21.01 -18.11 -8.07
N ALA A 307 -21.15 -17.18 -7.12
CA ALA A 307 -22.46 -16.78 -6.60
C ALA A 307 -22.91 -15.38 -7.01
N THR A 308 -22.11 -14.68 -7.82
CA THR A 308 -22.41 -13.34 -8.36
C THR A 308 -23.81 -13.23 -8.96
N PHE A 309 -24.30 -14.27 -9.64
CA PHE A 309 -25.60 -14.27 -10.31
C PHE A 309 -26.65 -15.13 -9.59
N ASN A 310 -26.30 -15.70 -8.44
CA ASN A 310 -27.24 -16.43 -7.61
C ASN A 310 -28.06 -15.44 -6.80
N ARG A 311 -29.39 -15.47 -6.99
CA ARG A 311 -30.31 -14.63 -6.22
C ARG A 311 -30.14 -14.79 -4.71
N GLN A 312 -29.76 -15.98 -4.26
CA GLN A 312 -29.39 -16.27 -2.88
C GLN A 312 -27.89 -16.55 -2.79
N VAL A 313 -27.19 -15.84 -1.91
CA VAL A 313 -25.78 -16.04 -1.61
C VAL A 313 -25.64 -16.52 -0.19
N THR A 314 -24.98 -17.66 -0.02
CA THR A 314 -24.41 -18.05 1.27
C THR A 314 -23.15 -17.25 1.49
N VAL A 315 -23.13 -16.45 2.54
CA VAL A 315 -21.96 -15.67 2.92
C VAL A 315 -21.15 -16.50 3.91
N PRO A 316 -19.96 -17.00 3.53
CA PRO A 316 -19.12 -17.74 4.42
C PRO A 316 -18.66 -16.81 5.53
N THR A 317 -18.87 -17.24 6.78
CA THR A 317 -18.41 -16.53 7.98
C THR A 317 -16.90 -16.61 8.22
N HIS A 318 -16.15 -17.09 7.23
CA HIS A 318 -14.69 -17.04 7.17
C HIS A 318 -14.11 -15.65 7.52
N PRO A 319 -12.88 -15.58 8.05
CA PRO A 319 -12.30 -14.41 8.71
C PRO A 319 -11.87 -13.31 7.71
N GLN A 320 -12.82 -12.72 6.98
CA GLN A 320 -12.56 -11.58 6.12
C GLN A 320 -13.79 -10.66 6.04
N PRO A 321 -13.59 -9.34 5.90
CA PRO A 321 -14.70 -8.41 5.73
C PRO A 321 -15.37 -8.61 4.36
N ARG A 322 -16.66 -8.29 4.25
CA ARG A 322 -17.38 -8.36 2.97
C ARG A 322 -18.36 -7.21 2.82
N THR A 323 -18.35 -6.61 1.64
CA THR A 323 -19.36 -5.66 1.18
C THR A 323 -20.03 -6.22 -0.06
N LEU A 324 -21.35 -6.41 -0.02
CA LEU A 324 -22.14 -6.91 -1.14
C LEU A 324 -23.21 -5.90 -1.51
N THR A 325 -23.50 -5.73 -2.80
CA THR A 325 -24.66 -4.93 -3.24
C THR A 325 -25.47 -5.70 -4.26
N ALA A 326 -26.75 -5.95 -3.98
CA ALA A 326 -27.65 -6.55 -4.98
C ALA A 326 -28.07 -5.49 -6.00
N ARG A 327 -27.94 -5.80 -7.28
CA ARG A 327 -28.46 -4.97 -8.37
C ARG A 327 -29.76 -5.55 -8.91
N PHE A 328 -30.73 -4.67 -9.16
CA PHE A 328 -32.02 -5.01 -9.74
C PHE A 328 -32.26 -4.18 -11.00
N VAL A 329 -32.86 -4.80 -12.00
CA VAL A 329 -33.16 -4.20 -13.30
C VAL A 329 -34.56 -4.59 -13.74
N PRO A 330 -35.20 -3.87 -14.68
CA PRO A 330 -36.51 -4.28 -15.21
C PRO A 330 -36.50 -5.73 -15.72
N ALA A 331 -37.56 -6.49 -15.45
CA ALA A 331 -37.63 -7.91 -15.80
C ALA A 331 -37.74 -8.16 -17.32
N ALA A 332 -38.39 -7.25 -18.04
CA ALA A 332 -38.50 -7.23 -19.49
C ALA A 332 -38.31 -5.79 -19.96
N PRO A 333 -37.06 -5.30 -20.11
CA PRO A 333 -36.84 -3.92 -20.51
C PRO A 333 -37.30 -3.74 -21.96
N ALA A 334 -38.29 -2.87 -22.17
CA ALA A 334 -38.64 -2.40 -23.50
C ALA A 334 -37.62 -1.34 -23.91
N LEU A 335 -36.58 -1.76 -24.63
CA LEU A 335 -35.49 -0.86 -25.01
C LEU A 335 -35.89 0.04 -26.17
N ALA A 336 -35.67 1.35 -26.03
CA ALA A 336 -35.80 2.31 -27.11
C ALA A 336 -34.48 2.41 -27.90
N ASP A 337 -34.53 2.43 -29.23
CA ASP A 337 -33.32 2.60 -30.03
C ASP A 337 -32.71 4.00 -29.81
N LYS A 338 -31.39 4.03 -29.62
CA LYS A 338 -30.62 5.22 -29.35
C LYS A 338 -29.32 5.19 -30.13
N VAL A 339 -29.21 6.04 -31.14
CA VAL A 339 -28.07 6.04 -32.08
C VAL A 339 -27.19 7.24 -31.82
N PHE A 340 -25.88 7.03 -31.72
CA PHE A 340 -24.91 8.12 -31.66
C PHE A 340 -24.78 8.76 -33.05
N THR A 341 -25.21 10.01 -33.18
CA THR A 341 -25.16 10.82 -34.41
C THR A 341 -24.20 12.01 -34.30
N GLY A 342 -23.57 12.18 -33.13
CA GLY A 342 -22.55 13.18 -32.88
C GLY A 342 -21.32 13.07 -33.79
N VAL A 343 -20.48 14.10 -33.71
CA VAL A 343 -19.18 14.12 -34.40
C VAL A 343 -18.25 13.03 -33.87
N ASP A 344 -17.24 12.67 -34.67
CA ASP A 344 -16.18 11.78 -34.17
C ASP A 344 -15.41 12.44 -33.01
N ASN A 345 -15.05 11.67 -31.99
CA ASN A 345 -14.57 12.15 -30.69
C ASN A 345 -15.60 12.98 -29.90
N GLY A 346 -16.90 12.82 -30.20
CA GLY A 346 -17.97 13.45 -29.41
C GLY A 346 -18.15 12.81 -28.03
N PHE A 347 -18.88 13.52 -27.17
CA PHE A 347 -19.13 13.12 -25.79
C PHE A 347 -20.47 12.40 -25.62
N TRP A 348 -20.48 11.36 -24.79
CA TRP A 348 -21.65 10.59 -24.42
C TRP A 348 -22.69 11.44 -23.69
N GLU A 349 -22.25 12.37 -22.84
CA GLU A 349 -23.09 13.20 -21.98
C GLU A 349 -23.78 14.35 -22.74
N SER A 350 -23.43 14.58 -24.00
CA SER A 350 -24.06 15.60 -24.83
C SER A 350 -25.36 15.05 -25.45
N ASP A 351 -26.50 15.51 -24.95
CA ASP A 351 -27.84 15.11 -25.39
C ASP A 351 -28.07 15.19 -26.92
N ALA A 352 -27.51 16.21 -27.57
CA ALA A 352 -27.59 16.45 -29.00
C ALA A 352 -26.78 15.47 -29.86
N ASN A 353 -25.89 14.68 -29.26
CA ASN A 353 -25.13 13.66 -29.97
C ASN A 353 -25.93 12.35 -30.17
N TRP A 354 -27.17 12.29 -29.69
CA TRP A 354 -28.01 11.10 -29.72
C TRP A 354 -29.29 11.32 -30.51
N THR A 355 -29.74 10.26 -31.18
CA THR A 355 -31.03 10.22 -31.87
C THR A 355 -31.83 9.00 -31.39
N PRO A 356 -33.03 9.19 -30.83
CA PRO A 356 -33.65 10.47 -30.43
C PRO A 356 -32.81 11.25 -29.39
N ALA A 357 -32.98 12.58 -29.31
CA ALA A 357 -32.21 13.44 -28.41
C ALA A 357 -32.31 13.02 -26.93
N GLY A 358 -31.25 13.27 -26.16
CA GLY A 358 -31.13 12.92 -24.74
C GLY A 358 -30.02 11.90 -24.50
N VAL A 359 -29.39 11.94 -23.32
CA VAL A 359 -28.33 10.98 -22.95
C VAL A 359 -28.93 9.57 -22.78
N PRO A 360 -28.28 8.50 -23.26
CA PRO A 360 -28.74 7.14 -23.04
C PRO A 360 -28.81 6.77 -21.57
N THR A 361 -29.75 5.87 -21.27
CA THR A 361 -30.05 5.33 -19.96
C THR A 361 -30.14 3.81 -20.05
N ILE A 362 -30.38 3.15 -18.91
CA ILE A 362 -30.66 1.71 -18.85
C ILE A 362 -31.90 1.26 -19.64
N GLY A 363 -32.73 2.19 -20.12
CA GLY A 363 -33.89 1.93 -20.98
C GLY A 363 -33.58 1.95 -22.48
N ASP A 364 -32.34 2.19 -22.88
CA ASP A 364 -31.98 2.42 -24.28
C ASP A 364 -31.15 1.26 -24.89
N ALA A 365 -31.46 0.90 -26.14
CA ALA A 365 -30.62 0.09 -27.00
C ALA A 365 -29.67 1.02 -27.77
N VAL A 366 -28.43 1.09 -27.31
CA VAL A 366 -27.43 2.04 -27.78
C VAL A 366 -26.65 1.48 -28.97
N HIS A 367 -26.58 2.26 -30.04
CA HIS A 367 -25.85 1.93 -31.26
C HIS A 367 -24.82 3.01 -31.58
N ILE A 368 -23.54 2.62 -31.65
CA ILE A 368 -22.42 3.48 -32.05
C ILE A 368 -21.78 2.83 -33.27
N THR A 369 -21.68 3.56 -34.39
CA THR A 369 -21.13 3.01 -35.65
C THR A 369 -20.00 3.87 -36.17
N ASN A 370 -18.80 3.31 -36.26
CA ASN A 370 -17.60 3.98 -36.81
C ASN A 370 -17.29 5.36 -36.21
N LYS A 371 -17.56 5.53 -34.91
CA LYS A 371 -17.25 6.75 -34.15
C LYS A 371 -16.44 6.41 -32.92
N THR A 372 -15.51 7.30 -32.57
CA THR A 372 -14.93 7.36 -31.24
C THR A 372 -15.80 8.23 -30.35
N VAL A 373 -16.27 7.67 -29.24
CA VAL A 373 -17.12 8.36 -28.24
C VAL A 373 -16.38 8.40 -26.91
N HIS A 374 -16.34 9.57 -26.30
CA HIS A 374 -15.76 9.78 -24.97
C HIS A 374 -16.86 9.82 -23.91
N VAL A 375 -16.61 9.18 -22.77
CA VAL A 375 -17.45 9.22 -21.57
C VAL A 375 -16.60 9.81 -20.45
N ASP A 376 -17.09 10.84 -19.78
CA ASP A 376 -16.35 11.55 -18.73
C ASP A 376 -16.32 10.78 -17.40
N THR A 377 -17.40 10.04 -17.10
CA THR A 377 -17.54 9.30 -15.83
C THR A 377 -18.08 7.88 -16.02
N VAL A 378 -19.37 7.77 -16.32
CA VAL A 378 -20.11 6.51 -16.38
C VAL A 378 -21.03 6.55 -17.58
N ALA A 379 -21.01 5.49 -18.38
CA ALA A 379 -22.00 5.25 -19.42
C ALA A 379 -22.96 4.15 -18.97
N GLU A 380 -24.25 4.37 -19.19
CA GLU A 380 -25.31 3.42 -18.86
C GLU A 380 -26.15 3.10 -20.10
N ALA A 381 -26.42 1.83 -20.35
CA ALA A 381 -27.26 1.38 -21.45
C ALA A 381 -28.11 0.18 -21.07
N GLY A 382 -29.26 0.02 -21.72
CA GLY A 382 -30.00 -1.23 -21.67
C GLY A 382 -29.27 -2.32 -22.44
N ARG A 383 -28.86 -2.00 -23.66
CA ARG A 383 -28.00 -2.82 -24.53
C ARG A 383 -27.03 -1.90 -25.25
N LEU A 384 -25.81 -2.34 -25.53
CA LEU A 384 -24.84 -1.51 -26.26
C LEU A 384 -24.16 -2.29 -27.38
N VAL A 385 -24.26 -1.76 -28.60
CA VAL A 385 -23.58 -2.28 -29.78
C VAL A 385 -22.64 -1.21 -30.34
N LEU A 386 -21.33 -1.47 -30.23
CA LEU A 386 -20.28 -0.69 -30.87
C LEU A 386 -19.86 -1.40 -32.16
N SER A 387 -20.17 -0.83 -33.32
CA SER A 387 -19.83 -1.37 -34.64
C SER A 387 -18.72 -0.53 -35.29
N GLY A 388 -17.46 -0.85 -34.98
CA GLY A 388 -16.30 -0.04 -35.36
C GLY A 388 -16.12 1.20 -34.47
N GLY A 389 -15.04 1.96 -34.70
CA GLY A 389 -14.70 3.12 -33.84
C GLY A 389 -14.19 2.72 -32.46
N ALA A 390 -14.44 3.57 -31.45
CA ALA A 390 -14.03 3.30 -30.07
C ALA A 390 -14.98 3.89 -29.00
N LEU A 391 -15.03 3.28 -27.82
CA LEU A 391 -15.65 3.84 -26.62
C LEU A 391 -14.59 4.07 -25.54
N ILE A 392 -14.35 5.31 -25.15
CA ILE A 392 -13.30 5.69 -24.19
C ILE A 392 -13.96 6.25 -22.94
N VAL A 393 -13.98 5.46 -21.87
CA VAL A 393 -14.51 5.87 -20.56
C VAL A 393 -13.39 6.40 -19.69
N ALA A 394 -13.52 7.66 -19.27
CA ALA A 394 -12.59 8.41 -18.43
C ALA A 394 -11.13 8.44 -18.92
N GLY A 395 -10.90 8.10 -20.19
CA GLY A 395 -9.61 8.14 -20.86
C GLY A 395 -9.41 9.43 -21.67
N THR A 396 -8.23 9.58 -22.24
CA THR A 396 -7.85 10.77 -23.04
C THR A 396 -7.19 10.43 -24.36
N LYS A 397 -6.79 9.17 -24.56
CA LYS A 397 -6.05 8.74 -25.75
C LYS A 397 -6.95 7.95 -26.69
N ASN A 398 -6.62 7.96 -27.98
CA ASN A 398 -7.31 7.15 -28.98
C ASN A 398 -6.87 5.67 -28.96
N LYS A 399 -5.70 5.38 -28.38
CA LYS A 399 -5.19 4.02 -28.23
C LYS A 399 -5.62 3.45 -26.88
N VAL A 400 -6.57 2.51 -26.92
CA VAL A 400 -7.22 1.97 -25.71
C VAL A 400 -6.26 1.28 -24.73
N ALA A 401 -5.16 0.70 -25.22
CA ALA A 401 -4.16 0.02 -24.39
C ALA A 401 -3.12 0.96 -23.74
N GLU A 402 -3.22 2.28 -23.95
CA GLU A 402 -2.27 3.27 -23.40
C GLU A 402 -2.98 4.45 -22.72
N GLN A 403 -4.19 4.26 -22.19
CA GLN A 403 -4.97 5.37 -21.63
C GLN A 403 -4.25 6.09 -20.48
N THR A 404 -4.46 7.40 -20.46
CA THR A 404 -4.24 8.26 -19.30
C THR A 404 -5.59 8.78 -18.81
N PRO A 405 -5.82 8.86 -17.49
CA PRO A 405 -7.09 9.28 -16.95
C PRO A 405 -7.32 10.75 -17.28
N ARG A 406 -8.56 11.06 -17.69
CA ARG A 406 -9.00 12.42 -17.98
C ARG A 406 -8.95 13.31 -16.74
N TYR A 407 -9.29 12.74 -15.60
CA TYR A 407 -9.28 13.41 -14.30
C TYR A 407 -8.46 12.59 -13.30
N PRO A 408 -7.12 12.73 -13.25
CA PRO A 408 -6.25 11.90 -12.42
C PRO A 408 -6.57 11.96 -10.91
N ALA A 409 -7.12 13.07 -10.42
CA ALA A 409 -7.45 13.28 -9.01
C ALA A 409 -8.89 12.87 -8.62
N ARG A 410 -9.66 12.31 -9.57
CA ARG A 410 -11.03 11.84 -9.27
C ARG A 410 -10.97 10.65 -8.32
N THR A 411 -11.78 10.70 -7.27
CA THR A 411 -11.97 9.62 -6.29
C THR A 411 -13.25 8.82 -6.54
N GLU A 412 -14.23 9.41 -7.24
CA GLU A 412 -15.46 8.70 -7.62
C GLU A 412 -15.20 7.67 -8.72
N PRO A 413 -15.79 6.46 -8.65
CA PRO A 413 -15.60 5.42 -9.65
C PRO A 413 -15.99 5.84 -11.07
N VAL A 414 -15.35 5.22 -12.06
CA VAL A 414 -15.65 5.38 -13.49
C VAL A 414 -16.01 4.05 -14.10
N GLY A 415 -16.89 4.01 -15.10
CA GLY A 415 -17.32 2.71 -15.60
C GLY A 415 -18.33 2.66 -16.73
N LEU A 416 -18.70 1.44 -17.07
CA LEU A 416 -19.73 1.13 -18.05
C LEU A 416 -20.70 0.12 -17.45
N PHE A 417 -21.99 0.44 -17.52
CA PHE A 417 -23.07 -0.42 -17.02
C PHE A 417 -24.04 -0.75 -18.16
N VAL A 418 -24.22 -2.04 -18.44
CA VAL A 418 -25.10 -2.55 -19.50
C VAL A 418 -26.04 -3.60 -18.91
N VAL A 419 -27.36 -3.41 -19.05
CA VAL A 419 -28.37 -4.29 -18.43
C VAL A 419 -28.51 -5.64 -19.12
N GLU A 420 -28.41 -5.65 -20.45
CA GLU A 420 -28.45 -6.82 -21.31
C GLU A 420 -27.05 -7.03 -21.91
N ASP A 421 -26.96 -7.15 -23.23
CA ASP A 421 -25.74 -7.53 -23.93
C ASP A 421 -24.86 -6.33 -24.28
N LEU A 422 -23.56 -6.55 -24.20
CA LEU A 422 -22.53 -5.65 -24.68
C LEU A 422 -21.78 -6.28 -25.85
N ARG A 423 -21.94 -5.74 -27.05
CA ARG A 423 -21.18 -6.14 -28.24
C ARG A 423 -20.17 -5.07 -28.63
N LEU A 424 -18.88 -5.43 -28.54
CA LEU A 424 -17.74 -4.59 -28.89
C LEU A 424 -17.11 -5.04 -30.22
N GLY A 425 -17.62 -4.50 -31.32
CA GLY A 425 -16.99 -4.55 -32.66
C GLY A 425 -16.07 -3.35 -32.94
N GLY A 426 -15.90 -2.44 -31.98
CA GLY A 426 -14.88 -1.39 -31.93
C GLY A 426 -13.98 -1.58 -30.69
N ASN A 427 -12.99 -0.71 -30.54
CA ASN A 427 -12.12 -0.75 -29.35
C ASN A 427 -12.81 -0.10 -28.15
N ALA A 428 -12.55 -0.57 -26.93
CA ALA A 428 -13.06 0.07 -25.72
C ALA A 428 -11.96 0.20 -24.66
N SER A 429 -12.04 1.26 -23.85
CA SER A 429 -11.23 1.40 -22.64
C SER A 429 -12.02 2.01 -21.49
N ILE A 430 -11.73 1.57 -20.28
CA ILE A 430 -12.31 2.10 -19.05
C ILE A 430 -11.21 2.49 -18.07
N GLY A 431 -11.13 3.78 -17.76
CA GLY A 431 -10.10 4.36 -16.91
C GLY A 431 -8.81 4.66 -17.65
N GLY A 432 -7.74 4.89 -16.87
CA GLY A 432 -6.39 5.08 -17.37
C GLY A 432 -5.33 4.94 -16.29
N VAL A 433 -4.09 4.80 -16.74
CA VAL A 433 -2.91 4.68 -15.87
C VAL A 433 -2.79 5.82 -14.87
N GLY A 434 -2.72 5.50 -13.57
CA GLY A 434 -2.46 6.48 -12.52
C GLY A 434 -3.68 7.29 -12.10
N GLN A 435 -4.88 6.73 -12.27
CA GLN A 435 -6.11 7.29 -11.72
C GLN A 435 -6.18 7.13 -10.20
N ALA A 436 -6.98 7.95 -9.52
CA ALA A 436 -7.18 7.91 -8.07
C ALA A 436 -8.52 7.28 -7.63
N CYS A 437 -9.21 6.60 -8.54
CA CYS A 437 -10.51 5.96 -8.32
C CYS A 437 -10.54 4.55 -8.90
N GLU A 438 -11.51 3.73 -8.48
CA GLU A 438 -11.74 2.41 -9.03
C GLU A 438 -12.45 2.48 -10.39
N SER A 439 -12.22 1.49 -11.27
CA SER A 439 -12.99 1.33 -12.52
C SER A 439 -13.94 0.14 -12.46
N TYR A 440 -15.04 0.17 -13.22
CA TYR A 440 -15.89 -1.01 -13.35
C TYR A 440 -16.50 -1.20 -14.74
N LEU A 441 -16.80 -2.47 -15.06
CA LEU A 441 -17.64 -2.87 -16.18
C LEU A 441 -18.66 -3.89 -15.67
N THR A 442 -19.95 -3.59 -15.80
CA THR A 442 -21.02 -4.54 -15.47
C THR A 442 -21.86 -4.80 -16.71
N VAL A 443 -22.02 -6.08 -17.07
CA VAL A 443 -22.84 -6.54 -18.19
C VAL A 443 -23.82 -7.59 -17.67
N GLY A 444 -25.11 -7.31 -17.80
CA GLY A 444 -26.18 -8.16 -17.29
C GLY A 444 -26.62 -9.30 -18.22
N GLY A 445 -26.14 -9.31 -19.47
CA GLY A 445 -26.23 -10.39 -20.43
C GLY A 445 -24.84 -10.81 -20.93
N ASP A 446 -24.71 -11.03 -22.23
CA ASP A 446 -23.46 -11.48 -22.86
C ASP A 446 -22.50 -10.31 -23.13
N LEU A 447 -21.21 -10.53 -22.89
CA LEU A 447 -20.13 -9.64 -23.36
C LEU A 447 -19.45 -10.28 -24.56
N THR A 448 -19.56 -9.68 -25.74
CA THR A 448 -18.87 -10.16 -26.95
C THR A 448 -17.86 -9.14 -27.45
N LEU A 449 -16.58 -9.52 -27.49
CA LEU A 449 -15.51 -8.78 -28.17
C LEU A 449 -15.23 -9.42 -29.52
N THR A 450 -15.37 -8.65 -30.61
CA THR A 450 -15.38 -9.18 -31.99
C THR A 450 -14.58 -8.31 -32.97
N GLY A 451 -14.26 -8.87 -34.14
CA GLY A 451 -13.65 -8.13 -35.25
C GLY A 451 -12.19 -7.72 -35.00
N SER A 452 -11.45 -8.51 -34.23
CA SER A 452 -10.04 -8.25 -33.85
C SER A 452 -9.87 -6.89 -33.17
N LYS A 453 -10.58 -6.71 -32.06
CA LYS A 453 -10.65 -5.47 -31.28
C LYS A 453 -10.14 -5.66 -29.86
N ALA A 454 -9.95 -4.53 -29.19
CA ALA A 454 -9.36 -4.47 -27.87
C ALA A 454 -10.34 -3.91 -26.82
N LEU A 455 -10.34 -4.49 -25.63
CA LEU A 455 -10.95 -3.92 -24.43
C LEU A 455 -9.86 -3.72 -23.37
N ALA A 456 -9.61 -2.49 -22.93
CA ALA A 456 -8.67 -2.21 -21.84
C ALA A 456 -9.39 -1.75 -20.57
N ILE A 457 -8.99 -2.27 -19.42
CA ILE A 457 -9.54 -1.87 -18.13
C ILE A 457 -8.38 -1.50 -17.22
N TYR A 458 -8.44 -0.31 -16.63
CA TYR A 458 -7.40 0.22 -15.75
C TYR A 458 -7.88 0.21 -14.31
N ALA A 459 -7.15 -0.50 -13.46
CA ALA A 459 -7.34 -0.47 -12.02
C ALA A 459 -6.79 0.84 -11.42
N GLY A 460 -7.47 1.35 -10.40
CA GLY A 460 -6.96 2.41 -9.53
C GLY A 460 -6.61 1.91 -8.13
N PRO A 461 -6.20 2.81 -7.23
CA PRO A 461 -5.80 2.44 -5.89
C PRO A 461 -7.02 2.01 -5.06
N SER A 462 -6.87 0.92 -4.29
CA SER A 462 -7.80 0.57 -3.22
C SER A 462 -7.13 0.75 -1.86
N ALA A 463 -7.91 1.09 -0.85
CA ALA A 463 -7.40 1.28 0.51
C ALA A 463 -7.24 -0.06 1.28
N ASP A 464 -7.71 -1.17 0.71
CA ASP A 464 -7.60 -2.51 1.30
C ASP A 464 -6.23 -3.16 0.98
N ARG A 465 -5.42 -3.34 2.03
CA ARG A 465 -4.05 -3.89 1.95
C ARG A 465 -3.93 -5.35 2.29
N LEU A 466 -4.92 -5.88 3.00
CA LEU A 466 -4.88 -7.25 3.50
C LEU A 466 -5.25 -8.22 2.38
N TYR A 467 -6.10 -7.80 1.43
CA TYR A 467 -6.57 -8.65 0.34
C TYR A 467 -6.57 -7.94 -1.04
N PRO A 468 -5.44 -7.38 -1.49
CA PRO A 468 -5.40 -6.53 -2.69
C PRO A 468 -5.87 -7.26 -3.95
N PHE A 469 -5.55 -8.54 -4.11
CA PHE A 469 -5.98 -9.32 -5.27
C PHE A 469 -7.49 -9.57 -5.34
N LYS A 470 -8.19 -9.51 -4.20
CA LYS A 470 -9.63 -9.77 -4.11
C LYS A 470 -10.44 -8.48 -4.15
N ALA A 471 -9.98 -7.45 -3.43
CA ALA A 471 -10.56 -6.12 -3.52
C ALA A 471 -10.47 -5.61 -4.96
N GLY A 472 -9.28 -5.76 -5.57
CA GLY A 472 -8.98 -5.22 -6.89
C GLY A 472 -8.90 -3.69 -6.87
N GLY A 473 -8.55 -3.12 -8.01
CA GLY A 473 -8.65 -1.69 -8.28
C GLY A 473 -9.58 -1.39 -9.46
N ALA A 474 -10.04 -2.46 -10.13
CA ALA A 474 -11.16 -2.45 -11.03
C ALA A 474 -11.88 -3.79 -10.99
N ARG A 475 -13.17 -3.80 -11.36
CA ARG A 475 -13.98 -5.03 -11.40
C ARG A 475 -14.79 -5.13 -12.69
N VAL A 476 -14.74 -6.30 -13.32
CA VAL A 476 -15.53 -6.64 -14.51
C VAL A 476 -16.49 -7.76 -14.14
N THR A 477 -17.79 -7.52 -14.26
CA THR A 477 -18.86 -8.47 -13.89
C THR A 477 -19.73 -8.75 -15.11
N VAL A 478 -19.84 -10.02 -15.53
CA VAL A 478 -20.64 -10.43 -16.69
C VAL A 478 -21.55 -11.61 -16.35
N ALA A 479 -22.86 -11.41 -16.47
CA ALA A 479 -23.88 -12.39 -16.08
C ALA A 479 -24.14 -13.48 -17.11
N GLY A 480 -23.93 -13.18 -18.38
CA GLY A 480 -23.97 -14.15 -19.47
C GLY A 480 -22.58 -14.66 -19.84
N THR A 481 -22.44 -15.10 -21.08
CA THR A 481 -21.16 -15.57 -21.61
C THR A 481 -20.28 -14.39 -22.01
N THR A 482 -19.05 -14.38 -21.50
CA THR A 482 -17.97 -13.54 -22.05
C THR A 482 -17.32 -14.26 -23.22
N THR A 483 -17.49 -13.74 -24.43
CA THR A 483 -16.91 -14.28 -25.67
C THR A 483 -15.81 -13.37 -26.20
N ILE A 484 -14.60 -13.92 -26.35
CA ILE A 484 -13.46 -13.26 -27.00
C ILE A 484 -13.19 -13.96 -28.33
N ASP A 485 -13.57 -13.31 -29.44
CA ASP A 485 -13.38 -13.83 -30.80
C ASP A 485 -11.91 -13.83 -31.25
N PRO A 486 -11.57 -14.50 -32.37
CA PRO A 486 -10.21 -14.51 -32.90
C PRO A 486 -9.61 -13.11 -33.11
N GLY A 487 -8.36 -12.95 -32.68
CA GLY A 487 -7.60 -11.70 -32.74
C GLY A 487 -8.07 -10.60 -31.78
N CYS A 488 -9.02 -10.89 -30.87
CA CYS A 488 -9.50 -9.95 -29.88
C CYS A 488 -8.74 -10.05 -28.56
N TRP A 489 -8.50 -8.92 -27.89
CA TRP A 489 -7.65 -8.87 -26.70
C TRP A 489 -8.24 -8.03 -25.58
N VAL A 490 -8.23 -8.58 -24.36
CA VAL A 490 -8.51 -7.83 -23.13
C VAL A 490 -7.20 -7.45 -22.45
N TYR A 491 -7.05 -6.18 -22.08
CA TYR A 491 -5.86 -5.61 -21.45
C TYR A 491 -6.18 -5.16 -20.02
N PRO A 492 -5.99 -6.03 -19.01
CA PRO A 492 -6.10 -5.62 -17.61
C PRO A 492 -4.81 -4.88 -17.19
N ASP A 493 -4.93 -3.62 -16.78
CA ASP A 493 -3.84 -2.81 -16.24
C ASP A 493 -3.98 -2.71 -14.71
N CYS A 494 -2.98 -3.20 -13.99
CA CYS A 494 -2.95 -3.08 -12.53
C CYS A 494 -2.71 -1.62 -12.13
N ASP A 495 -3.21 -1.24 -10.96
CA ASP A 495 -2.82 0.05 -10.41
C ASP A 495 -1.31 0.07 -10.21
N THR A 496 -0.69 1.10 -10.76
CA THR A 496 0.77 1.21 -10.86
C THR A 496 1.41 1.43 -9.49
N PHE A 497 0.62 1.90 -8.52
CA PHE A 497 1.07 2.42 -7.23
C PHE A 497 0.73 1.51 -6.05
N THR A 498 -0.35 0.75 -6.11
CA THR A 498 -0.79 -0.20 -5.08
C THR A 498 -0.78 -1.65 -5.56
N GLY A 499 -0.59 -1.88 -6.86
CA GLY A 499 -0.54 -3.21 -7.46
C GLY A 499 -1.89 -3.93 -7.44
N HIS A 500 -2.98 -3.20 -7.21
CA HIS A 500 -4.33 -3.76 -7.25
C HIS A 500 -4.69 -4.17 -8.69
N PRO A 501 -5.11 -5.43 -8.91
CA PRO A 501 -5.43 -5.91 -10.26
C PRO A 501 -6.84 -5.53 -10.71
N VAL A 502 -7.13 -5.81 -11.98
CA VAL A 502 -8.51 -5.94 -12.47
C VAL A 502 -9.05 -7.30 -12.08
N VAL A 503 -10.19 -7.36 -11.41
CA VAL A 503 -10.87 -8.60 -11.00
C VAL A 503 -12.01 -8.91 -11.97
N PHE A 504 -12.09 -10.16 -12.45
CA PHE A 504 -13.12 -10.61 -13.39
C PHE A 504 -14.07 -11.62 -12.71
N ASP A 505 -15.33 -11.23 -12.56
CA ASP A 505 -16.44 -12.07 -12.08
C ASP A 505 -17.33 -12.44 -13.27
N LEU A 506 -16.97 -13.51 -13.97
CA LEU A 506 -17.63 -13.96 -15.20
C LEU A 506 -18.45 -15.21 -14.92
N GLN A 507 -19.69 -15.25 -15.40
CA GLN A 507 -20.52 -16.46 -15.33
C GLN A 507 -19.90 -17.57 -16.20
N ASP A 508 -19.71 -17.28 -17.50
CA ASP A 508 -19.07 -18.18 -18.46
C ASP A 508 -18.00 -17.41 -19.27
N LEU A 509 -16.93 -18.10 -19.69
CA LEU A 509 -15.84 -17.51 -20.48
C LEU A 509 -15.48 -18.43 -21.66
N ALA A 510 -15.63 -17.91 -22.87
CA ALA A 510 -15.20 -18.52 -24.11
C ALA A 510 -14.12 -17.67 -24.80
N ILE A 511 -12.94 -18.26 -25.03
CA ILE A 511 -11.83 -17.59 -25.73
C ILE A 511 -11.50 -18.39 -26.99
N ALA A 512 -11.63 -17.74 -28.15
CA ALA A 512 -11.28 -18.34 -29.42
C ALA A 512 -9.77 -18.30 -29.68
N ALA A 513 -9.30 -19.13 -30.62
CA ALA A 513 -7.90 -19.14 -31.03
C ALA A 513 -7.44 -17.74 -31.47
N THR A 514 -6.19 -17.37 -31.13
CA THR A 514 -5.57 -16.06 -31.42
C THR A 514 -6.14 -14.83 -30.70
N GLY A 515 -7.14 -15.02 -29.83
CA GLY A 515 -7.59 -14.01 -28.87
C GLY A 515 -7.18 -14.34 -27.43
N GLY A 516 -7.37 -13.41 -26.49
CA GLY A 516 -7.12 -13.67 -25.08
C GLY A 516 -7.01 -12.44 -24.18
N PHE A 517 -6.33 -12.62 -23.04
CA PHE A 517 -5.98 -11.56 -22.10
C PHE A 517 -4.47 -11.30 -22.18
N ASP A 518 -4.08 -10.03 -22.21
CA ASP A 518 -2.67 -9.61 -22.25
C ASP A 518 -2.34 -8.60 -21.14
N ALA A 519 -1.70 -9.10 -20.09
CA ALA A 519 -1.20 -8.31 -18.96
C ALA A 519 0.30 -7.95 -19.09
N THR A 520 0.90 -8.07 -20.27
CA THR A 520 2.33 -7.78 -20.49
C THR A 520 2.64 -6.30 -20.26
N GLN A 521 3.60 -5.98 -19.38
CA GLN A 521 3.99 -4.60 -19.02
C GLN A 521 2.86 -3.78 -18.39
N ARG A 522 1.99 -4.44 -17.63
CA ARG A 522 0.78 -3.88 -17.03
C ARG A 522 0.69 -4.16 -15.53
N GLY A 523 1.82 -4.49 -14.91
CA GLY A 523 1.96 -4.65 -13.47
C GLY A 523 2.34 -3.35 -12.77
N TRP A 524 3.14 -3.50 -11.71
CA TRP A 524 3.69 -2.37 -10.99
C TRP A 524 4.55 -1.49 -11.89
N GLY A 525 4.66 -0.23 -11.50
CA GLY A 525 5.55 0.73 -12.15
C GLY A 525 5.96 1.83 -11.20
N TYR A 526 6.58 2.87 -11.77
CA TYR A 526 6.93 4.06 -11.02
C TYR A 526 5.94 5.17 -11.31
N MET A 527 5.53 5.86 -10.26
CA MET A 527 4.72 7.06 -10.35
C MET A 527 5.41 8.19 -9.61
N ASN A 528 5.52 9.34 -10.27
CA ASN A 528 6.10 10.53 -9.70
C ASN A 528 4.99 11.49 -9.25
N PHE A 529 4.92 11.75 -7.94
CA PHE A 529 3.92 12.68 -7.38
C PHE A 529 4.39 14.14 -7.39
N GLY A 530 5.62 14.42 -7.81
CA GLY A 530 6.23 15.74 -7.70
C GLY A 530 6.14 16.27 -6.26
N PRO A 531 5.90 17.57 -6.05
CA PRO A 531 5.85 18.17 -4.70
C PRO A 531 4.62 17.72 -3.88
N ARG A 532 3.72 16.91 -4.44
CA ARG A 532 2.52 16.43 -3.74
C ARG A 532 2.89 15.26 -2.84
N ILE A 533 2.33 15.25 -1.63
CA ILE A 533 2.41 14.09 -0.74
C ILE A 533 1.46 13.01 -1.32
N PRO A 534 1.93 11.77 -1.56
CA PRO A 534 1.07 10.68 -1.99
C PRO A 534 -0.05 10.44 -0.97
N PRO A 535 -1.25 9.97 -1.37
CA PRO A 535 -2.31 9.67 -0.42
C PRO A 535 -1.82 8.69 0.65
N ALA A 536 -1.95 9.07 1.92
CA ALA A 536 -1.77 8.15 3.03
C ALA A 536 -2.77 6.98 2.89
N PRO A 537 -2.39 5.73 3.21
CA PRO A 537 -1.20 5.33 3.96
C PRO A 537 -0.08 4.72 3.09
N ASN A 538 -0.02 5.00 1.78
CA ASN A 538 0.72 4.18 0.79
C ASN A 538 2.23 4.13 1.01
N TYR A 539 2.86 2.96 0.78
CA TYR A 539 4.32 2.81 0.87
C TYR A 539 4.96 3.71 -0.17
N HIS A 540 5.56 4.83 0.24
CA HIS A 540 6.22 5.75 -0.67
C HIS A 540 7.60 6.10 -0.13
N GLU A 541 8.56 6.26 -1.04
CA GLU A 541 9.92 6.64 -0.75
C GLU A 541 10.24 7.97 -1.43
N ARG A 542 10.87 8.87 -0.69
CA ARG A 542 11.36 10.16 -1.22
C ARG A 542 12.76 9.95 -1.78
N ILE A 543 12.89 9.93 -3.10
CA ILE A 543 14.19 9.68 -3.74
C ILE A 543 15.00 10.98 -3.87
N ILE A 544 14.36 12.13 -4.06
CA ILE A 544 14.97 13.47 -4.05
C ILE A 544 14.02 14.49 -3.38
N PRO A 545 14.51 15.67 -2.94
CA PRO A 545 13.63 16.70 -2.37
C PRO A 545 12.46 17.01 -3.32
N ASN A 546 11.23 16.89 -2.80
CA ASN A 546 9.96 17.11 -3.52
C ASN A 546 9.61 16.08 -4.62
N PHE A 547 10.12 14.84 -4.56
CA PHE A 547 9.69 13.76 -5.47
C PHE A 547 9.51 12.45 -4.70
N TRP A 548 8.31 11.88 -4.84
CA TRP A 548 7.93 10.60 -4.23
C TRP A 548 7.71 9.54 -5.29
N VAL A 549 8.14 8.32 -5.01
CA VAL A 549 7.78 7.11 -5.78
C VAL A 549 7.38 5.99 -4.83
N THR A 550 6.75 4.95 -5.34
CA THR A 550 6.46 3.73 -4.56
C THR A 550 7.30 2.56 -5.06
N PRO A 551 8.11 1.95 -4.20
CA PRO A 551 8.81 0.73 -4.55
C PRO A 551 7.84 -0.45 -4.56
N ALA A 552 7.72 -1.15 -5.69
CA ALA A 552 7.05 -2.43 -5.76
C ALA A 552 7.79 -3.47 -4.89
N PRO A 553 7.11 -4.51 -4.36
CA PRO A 553 7.81 -5.63 -3.75
C PRO A 553 8.82 -6.22 -4.75
N GLY A 554 10.06 -6.46 -4.31
CA GLY A 554 11.13 -7.02 -5.16
C GLY A 554 11.85 -6.06 -6.13
N TRP A 555 11.64 -4.76 -6.00
CA TRP A 555 12.37 -3.73 -6.74
C TRP A 555 13.91 -3.79 -6.53
N GLY A 556 14.66 -3.47 -7.59
CA GLY A 556 16.13 -3.40 -7.57
C GLY A 556 16.64 -2.01 -7.17
N MET A 557 17.62 -1.96 -6.26
CA MET A 557 18.10 -0.71 -5.64
C MET A 557 19.22 0.01 -6.40
N ASP A 558 19.83 -0.58 -7.44
CA ASP A 558 20.97 0.07 -8.13
C ASP A 558 21.23 -0.45 -9.57
N TYR A 559 22.00 0.30 -10.37
CA TYR A 559 22.40 0.07 -11.78
C TYR A 559 22.89 -1.36 -12.08
N SER A 560 23.41 -2.05 -11.06
CA SER A 560 24.04 -3.37 -11.16
C SER A 560 23.17 -4.53 -10.67
N ILE A 561 21.99 -4.23 -10.08
CA ILE A 561 21.12 -5.20 -9.40
C ILE A 561 19.65 -4.78 -9.64
N GLY A 562 19.02 -5.27 -10.70
CA GLY A 562 17.57 -5.06 -10.85
C GLY A 562 17.01 -5.29 -12.24
N ALA A 563 16.97 -6.55 -12.69
CA ALA A 563 15.87 -6.91 -13.58
C ALA A 563 14.59 -7.01 -12.74
N GLY A 564 13.41 -6.79 -13.36
CA GLY A 564 12.15 -7.27 -12.77
C GLY A 564 12.23 -8.77 -12.45
N HIS A 565 11.31 -9.26 -11.63
CA HIS A 565 11.30 -10.65 -11.12
C HIS A 565 11.72 -11.70 -12.15
N GLY A 566 12.66 -12.58 -11.76
CA GLY A 566 13.16 -13.67 -12.62
C GLY A 566 14.14 -13.26 -13.73
N GLY A 567 14.33 -11.96 -13.99
CA GLY A 567 15.26 -11.47 -14.99
C GLY A 567 16.72 -11.45 -14.52
N ARG A 568 17.64 -11.54 -15.49
CA ARG A 568 19.09 -11.36 -15.28
C ARG A 568 19.41 -9.87 -15.35
N GLY A 569 19.69 -9.25 -14.21
CA GLY A 569 20.19 -7.88 -14.12
C GLY A 569 21.51 -7.70 -14.87
N GLY A 570 21.74 -6.48 -15.37
CA GLY A 570 22.77 -6.19 -16.37
C GLY A 570 24.22 -6.05 -15.90
N SER A 571 24.73 -6.83 -14.92
CA SER A 571 26.15 -6.75 -14.55
C SER A 571 26.92 -8.09 -14.54
N TYR A 572 28.21 -7.99 -14.87
CA TYR A 572 29.23 -9.02 -15.21
C TYR A 572 29.62 -10.01 -14.10
N SER A 573 28.81 -10.17 -13.05
CA SER A 573 29.08 -11.08 -11.93
C SER A 573 27.95 -12.10 -11.80
N THR A 574 28.28 -13.36 -12.06
CA THR A 574 27.35 -14.48 -12.31
C THR A 574 26.55 -14.97 -11.10
N LEU A 575 26.53 -14.25 -9.96
CA LEU A 575 25.92 -14.75 -8.71
C LEU A 575 24.97 -13.79 -7.97
N ARG A 576 24.82 -12.51 -8.37
CA ARG A 576 23.98 -11.54 -7.61
C ARG A 576 23.01 -10.68 -8.44
N GLY A 577 22.72 -11.08 -9.68
CA GLY A 577 21.89 -10.29 -10.60
C GLY A 577 20.47 -10.85 -10.84
N ARG A 578 19.78 -11.42 -9.85
CA ARG A 578 18.43 -11.99 -10.07
C ARG A 578 17.42 -11.39 -9.11
N GLY A 579 16.29 -10.90 -9.63
CA GLY A 579 15.13 -10.56 -8.80
C GLY A 579 14.57 -11.84 -8.15
N LEU A 580 14.40 -11.84 -6.82
CA LEU A 580 13.83 -12.98 -6.08
C LEU A 580 12.40 -13.23 -6.53
N ALA A 581 11.98 -14.48 -6.69
CA ALA A 581 10.56 -14.78 -6.88
C ALA A 581 9.77 -14.32 -5.65
N TYR A 582 8.57 -13.77 -5.87
CA TYR A 582 7.71 -13.25 -4.82
C TYR A 582 6.26 -13.60 -5.11
N GLY A 583 5.40 -13.40 -4.11
CA GLY A 583 4.02 -13.84 -4.14
C GLY A 583 3.83 -15.24 -3.58
N LEU A 584 2.58 -15.69 -3.61
CA LEU A 584 2.18 -16.97 -3.05
C LEU A 584 2.26 -18.03 -4.17
N PRO A 585 3.13 -19.05 -4.05
CA PRO A 585 3.34 -20.02 -5.13
C PRO A 585 2.10 -20.85 -5.47
N TYR A 586 1.19 -21.01 -4.50
CA TYR A 586 -0.09 -21.72 -4.66
C TYR A 586 -1.29 -20.79 -4.86
N ALA A 587 -1.06 -19.47 -4.89
CA ALA A 587 -2.06 -18.45 -5.15
C ALA A 587 -1.41 -17.24 -5.84
N PRO A 588 -0.83 -17.41 -7.04
CA PRO A 588 -0.12 -16.34 -7.72
C PRO A 588 -1.13 -15.26 -8.14
N GLY A 589 -0.97 -14.06 -7.60
CA GLY A 589 -1.84 -12.92 -7.92
C GLY A 589 -1.16 -11.56 -7.78
N GLN A 590 0.15 -11.54 -7.52
CA GLN A 590 0.91 -10.29 -7.44
C GLN A 590 1.39 -9.89 -8.85
N PRO A 591 1.27 -8.60 -9.25
CA PRO A 591 1.67 -8.14 -10.59
C PRO A 591 3.18 -8.28 -10.85
N GLY A 592 3.66 -8.07 -12.08
CA GLY A 592 5.11 -7.93 -12.32
C GLY A 592 5.69 -6.67 -11.67
N ALA A 593 6.91 -6.71 -11.16
CA ALA A 593 7.62 -5.53 -10.64
C ALA A 593 8.48 -4.86 -11.73
N PRO A 594 8.64 -3.52 -11.68
CA PRO A 594 9.43 -2.80 -12.67
C PRO A 594 10.96 -3.04 -12.50
N ASN A 595 11.73 -2.62 -13.50
CA ASN A 595 13.20 -2.59 -13.42
C ASN A 595 13.71 -1.42 -12.54
N GLY A 596 14.93 -1.50 -12.00
CA GLY A 596 15.49 -0.39 -11.20
C GLY A 596 15.63 0.95 -11.97
N ILE A 597 15.59 2.09 -11.26
CA ILE A 597 15.76 3.46 -11.81
C ILE A 597 17.23 3.91 -11.81
N TYR A 598 17.67 4.60 -12.87
CA TYR A 598 18.97 5.27 -12.98
C TYR A 598 18.86 6.80 -12.89
N GLY A 599 19.36 7.41 -11.81
CA GLY A 599 19.43 8.87 -11.65
C GLY A 599 18.07 9.59 -11.79
N ASN A 600 18.09 10.92 -11.97
CA ASN A 600 16.89 11.76 -12.11
C ASN A 600 16.05 11.50 -13.39
N ASN A 601 16.31 10.41 -14.14
CA ASN A 601 15.69 10.16 -15.44
C ASN A 601 14.63 9.04 -15.34
N LEU A 602 13.38 9.46 -15.13
CA LEU A 602 12.18 8.63 -15.22
C LEU A 602 11.89 8.11 -16.66
N SER A 603 12.66 8.55 -17.66
CA SER A 603 12.42 8.22 -19.07
C SER A 603 12.76 6.78 -19.45
N ASN A 604 13.48 6.03 -18.60
CA ASN A 604 13.94 4.66 -18.89
C ASN A 604 13.29 3.57 -18.02
N SER A 605 12.32 3.90 -17.15
CA SER A 605 11.62 2.90 -16.34
C SER A 605 10.55 2.20 -17.17
N ARG A 606 10.61 0.86 -17.23
CA ARG A 606 9.58 0.02 -17.86
C ARG A 606 8.74 -0.65 -16.77
N ARG A 607 7.46 -0.77 -17.03
CA ARG A 607 6.52 -1.51 -16.17
C ARG A 607 6.84 -3.00 -16.17
N GLY A 608 6.50 -3.65 -15.06
CA GLY A 608 6.59 -5.09 -14.88
C GLY A 608 5.52 -5.86 -15.62
#